data_AF-A0A3N5H6F1-F1
#
_entry.id   AF-A0A3N5H6F1-F1
#
_cell.length_a   1.000
_cell.length_b   1.000
_cell.length_c   1.000
_cell.angle_alpha   90.00
_cell.angle_beta   90.00
_cell.angle_gamma   90.00
#
_symmetry.space_group_name_H-M   'P 1'
#
loop_
_entity.id
_entity.type
_entity.pdbx_description
1 polymer ?
#
loop_
_entity_poly.entity_id
_entity_poly.type
_entity_poly.pdbx_seq_one_letter_code
_entity_poly.pdbx_strand_id
1 'polypeptide(L)'
;NAEVTGRLAESLGGIRIVKAYIAEKREERVFAQGIHRLFRNIAQSMTGVSATTAFGSIVVGAIGSVMIVMGGRAILSGTMTLGDLFMYIFFVGLLAMPVVQMASIGTQITEALAGLDRIREIRRMATEDEEDAQRERLDTVAGEVVFDRVSFEYETDLPVLKEISFEAVAGSTTALVGSSGSGKSTLISLVMAFNRPKSGRVLVDRHDLAGVRLRDYRAQLGVVLQDNFMFDGTVAENIRFARPHATMEEVQNVSRIAHCDEFIEKFPKKYDTIVGERGIKLSGGQRQRVAIARAILADPRILILDEATSSLDSESEAMIQDGLRMLRRGRTTFVIAHRLSTIQSADQILVLEAGEIVERGTHDELLAHNGRYRQLYDKQYRLERDRFINPGEDFTPELPKVVSPAPARAGGSAL
;
A
#
# COMPACT_ATOMS: atom_id res chain seq x y z
N ASN A 1 -15.65 -21.07 -6.65
CA ASN A 1 -14.29 -21.00 -7.22
C ASN A 1 -13.46 -20.00 -6.44
N ALA A 2 -13.79 -18.70 -6.49
CA ALA A 2 -13.07 -17.63 -5.77
C ALA A 2 -12.82 -17.90 -4.27
N GLU A 3 -13.81 -18.42 -3.53
CA GLU A 3 -13.65 -18.78 -2.10
C GLU A 3 -12.57 -19.84 -1.86
N VAL A 4 -12.55 -20.89 -2.69
CA VAL A 4 -11.57 -21.99 -2.58
C VAL A 4 -10.17 -21.52 -2.97
N THR A 5 -10.06 -20.77 -4.06
CA THR A 5 -8.77 -20.21 -4.51
C THR A 5 -8.24 -19.19 -3.50
N GLY A 6 -9.11 -18.36 -2.93
CA GLY A 6 -8.78 -17.40 -1.89
C GLY A 6 -8.26 -18.08 -0.63
N ARG A 7 -8.96 -19.12 -0.14
CA ARG A 7 -8.51 -19.88 1.04
C ARG A 7 -7.18 -20.58 0.78
N LEU A 8 -6.96 -21.13 -0.42
CA LEU A 8 -5.68 -21.73 -0.79
C LEU A 8 -4.53 -20.71 -0.73
N ALA A 9 -4.74 -19.51 -1.28
CA ALA A 9 -3.76 -18.43 -1.23
C ALA A 9 -3.46 -18.00 0.22
N GLU A 10 -4.48 -17.92 1.07
CA GLU A 10 -4.35 -17.61 2.50
C GLU A 10 -3.55 -18.70 3.24
N SER A 11 -3.90 -19.98 3.07
CA SER A 11 -3.20 -21.10 3.73
C SER A 11 -1.74 -21.21 3.26
N LEU A 12 -1.45 -20.95 1.99
CA LEU A 12 -0.08 -20.95 1.46
C LEU A 12 0.72 -19.73 1.92
N GLY A 13 0.11 -18.54 1.93
CA GLY A 13 0.73 -17.33 2.47
C GLY A 13 1.05 -17.47 3.96
N GLY A 14 0.15 -18.12 4.71
CA GLY A 14 0.27 -18.39 6.13
C GLY A 14 0.94 -19.73 6.50
N ILE A 15 1.59 -20.43 5.57
CA ILE A 15 2.02 -21.82 5.77
C ILE A 15 2.90 -22.02 7.01
N ARG A 16 3.75 -21.04 7.33
CA ARG A 16 4.61 -21.06 8.52
C ARG A 16 3.79 -21.07 9.81
N ILE A 17 2.71 -20.30 9.86
CA ILE A 17 1.78 -20.25 11.00
C ILE A 17 1.02 -21.56 11.10
N VAL A 18 0.50 -22.07 9.98
CA VAL A 18 -0.20 -23.36 9.93
C VAL A 18 0.68 -24.48 10.49
N LYS A 19 1.96 -24.50 10.10
CA LYS A 19 2.95 -25.46 10.62
C LYS A 19 3.32 -25.22 12.09
N ALA A 20 3.55 -23.97 12.49
CA ALA A 20 3.92 -23.62 13.86
C ALA A 20 2.85 -24.04 14.88
N TYR A 21 1.56 -23.92 14.51
CA TYR A 21 0.44 -24.31 15.36
C TYR A 21 -0.12 -25.71 15.07
N ILE A 22 0.54 -26.52 14.22
CA ILE A 22 0.13 -27.89 13.88
C ILE A 22 -1.34 -27.93 13.42
N ALA A 23 -1.73 -26.94 12.60
CA ALA A 23 -3.11 -26.72 12.17
C ALA A 23 -3.44 -27.38 10.81
N GLU A 24 -2.56 -28.21 10.25
CA GLU A 24 -2.69 -28.72 8.87
C GLU A 24 -4.00 -29.49 8.67
N LYS A 25 -4.34 -30.40 9.60
CA LYS A 25 -5.60 -31.18 9.53
C LYS A 25 -6.84 -30.30 9.62
N ARG A 26 -6.78 -29.16 10.31
CA ARG A 26 -7.91 -28.22 10.39
C ARG A 26 -8.06 -27.49 9.05
N GLU A 27 -6.97 -26.98 8.50
CA GLU A 27 -6.99 -26.31 7.18
C GLU A 27 -7.40 -27.26 6.05
N GLU A 28 -6.91 -28.49 6.05
CA GLU A 28 -7.31 -29.52 5.08
C GLU A 28 -8.82 -29.76 5.10
N ARG A 29 -9.45 -29.85 6.28
CA ARG A 29 -10.91 -30.02 6.39
C ARG A 29 -11.68 -28.81 5.87
N VAL A 30 -11.24 -27.60 6.21
CA VAL A 30 -11.88 -26.36 5.72
C VAL A 30 -11.80 -26.30 4.20
N PHE A 31 -10.62 -26.58 3.63
CA PHE A 31 -10.42 -26.63 2.19
C PHE A 31 -11.27 -27.72 1.53
N ALA A 32 -11.29 -28.94 2.09
CA ALA A 32 -12.09 -30.04 1.59
C ALA A 32 -13.60 -29.72 1.59
N GLN A 33 -14.11 -29.05 2.62
CA GLN A 33 -15.51 -28.59 2.66
C GLN A 33 -15.82 -27.61 1.53
N GLY A 34 -14.93 -26.65 1.28
CA GLY A 34 -15.03 -25.72 0.15
C GLY A 34 -15.05 -26.42 -1.20
N ILE A 35 -14.18 -27.41 -1.40
CA ILE A 35 -14.13 -28.24 -2.61
C ILE A 35 -15.42 -29.05 -2.78
N HIS A 36 -15.94 -29.68 -1.73
CA HIS A 36 -17.19 -30.44 -1.83
C HIS A 36 -18.39 -29.56 -2.18
N ARG A 37 -18.43 -28.32 -1.67
CA ARG A 37 -19.46 -27.34 -2.04
C ARG A 37 -19.33 -26.93 -3.50
N LEU A 38 -18.11 -26.65 -3.96
CA LEU A 38 -17.83 -26.34 -5.37
C LEU A 38 -18.23 -27.50 -6.29
N PHE A 39 -17.82 -28.72 -5.95
CA PHE A 39 -18.16 -29.92 -6.70
C PHE A 39 -19.67 -30.12 -6.81
N ARG A 40 -20.41 -29.94 -5.71
CA ARG A 40 -21.87 -30.06 -5.71
C ARG A 40 -22.53 -29.03 -6.64
N ASN A 41 -22.07 -27.78 -6.61
CA ASN A 41 -22.58 -26.74 -7.49
C ASN A 41 -22.28 -27.05 -8.97
N ILE A 42 -21.06 -27.51 -9.27
CA ILE A 42 -20.69 -27.93 -10.63
C ILE A 42 -21.52 -29.13 -11.07
N ALA A 43 -21.69 -30.14 -10.21
CA ALA A 43 -22.48 -31.32 -10.50
C ALA A 43 -23.95 -30.95 -10.78
N GLN A 44 -24.57 -30.08 -9.97
CA GLN A 44 -25.92 -29.57 -10.20
C GLN A 44 -26.04 -28.78 -11.52
N SER A 45 -25.04 -27.95 -11.84
CA SER A 45 -25.02 -27.23 -13.11
C SER A 45 -24.85 -28.20 -14.30
N MET A 46 -23.97 -29.19 -14.19
CA MET A 46 -23.73 -30.18 -15.22
C MET A 46 -24.91 -31.10 -15.43
N THR A 47 -25.63 -31.50 -14.38
CA THR A 47 -26.87 -32.28 -14.52
C THR A 47 -27.94 -31.47 -15.23
N GLY A 48 -28.07 -30.17 -14.92
CA GLY A 48 -28.97 -29.26 -15.64
C GLY A 48 -28.62 -29.13 -17.13
N VAL A 49 -27.35 -28.88 -17.45
CA VAL A 49 -26.88 -28.81 -18.84
C VAL A 49 -27.07 -30.16 -19.56
N SER A 50 -26.72 -31.28 -18.92
CA SER A 50 -26.84 -32.61 -19.51
C SER A 50 -28.29 -33.00 -19.78
N ALA A 51 -29.21 -32.67 -18.86
CA ALA A 51 -30.64 -32.88 -19.06
C ALA A 51 -31.16 -32.07 -20.25
N THR A 52 -30.73 -30.81 -20.38
CA THR A 52 -31.09 -29.93 -21.50
C THR A 52 -30.55 -30.47 -22.83
N THR A 53 -29.30 -30.91 -22.87
CA THR A 53 -28.67 -31.52 -24.05
C THR A 53 -29.35 -32.83 -24.44
N ALA A 54 -29.64 -33.71 -23.47
CA ALA A 54 -30.31 -34.99 -23.73
C ALA A 54 -31.71 -34.76 -24.31
N PHE A 55 -32.47 -33.82 -23.76
CA PHE A 55 -33.77 -33.42 -24.30
C PHE A 55 -33.63 -32.88 -25.73
N GLY A 56 -32.64 -32.03 -25.99
CA GLY A 56 -32.33 -31.53 -27.34
C GLY A 56 -32.06 -32.65 -28.34
N SER A 57 -31.26 -33.66 -27.96
CA SER A 57 -30.98 -34.83 -28.80
C SER A 57 -32.22 -35.65 -29.13
N ILE A 58 -33.14 -35.82 -28.18
CA ILE A 58 -34.42 -36.50 -28.42
C ILE A 58 -35.25 -35.74 -29.44
N VAL A 59 -35.33 -34.41 -29.32
CA VAL A 59 -36.06 -33.55 -30.26
C VAL A 59 -35.46 -33.65 -31.66
N VAL A 60 -34.13 -33.58 -31.80
CA VAL A 60 -33.45 -33.74 -33.09
C VAL A 60 -33.71 -35.13 -33.69
N GLY A 61 -33.65 -36.19 -32.89
CA GLY A 61 -33.97 -37.55 -33.33
C GLY A 61 -35.42 -37.71 -33.80
N ALA A 62 -36.36 -37.07 -33.12
CA ALA A 62 -37.78 -37.04 -33.51
C ALA A 62 -37.97 -36.30 -34.84
N ILE A 63 -37.34 -35.13 -35.01
CA ILE A 63 -37.37 -34.37 -36.28
C ILE A 63 -36.78 -35.21 -37.41
N GLY A 64 -35.63 -35.85 -37.20
CA GLY A 64 -35.02 -36.74 -38.18
C GLY A 64 -35.92 -37.90 -38.59
N SER A 65 -36.60 -38.52 -37.62
CA SER A 65 -37.57 -39.60 -37.88
C SER A 65 -38.75 -39.12 -38.71
N VAL A 66 -39.30 -37.94 -38.40
CA VAL A 66 -40.38 -37.31 -39.18
C VAL A 66 -39.92 -37.00 -40.60
N MET A 67 -38.71 -36.46 -40.78
CA MET A 67 -38.14 -36.18 -42.10
C MET A 67 -38.00 -37.45 -42.95
N ILE A 68 -37.53 -38.55 -42.37
CA ILE A 68 -37.40 -39.83 -43.08
C ILE A 68 -38.77 -40.39 -43.47
N VAL A 69 -39.76 -40.37 -42.57
CA VAL A 69 -41.10 -40.91 -42.85
C VAL A 69 -41.83 -40.06 -43.89
N MET A 70 -41.83 -38.74 -43.76
CA MET A 70 -42.50 -37.85 -44.72
C MET A 70 -41.76 -37.83 -46.06
N GLY A 71 -40.44 -37.74 -46.05
CA GLY A 71 -39.61 -37.79 -47.24
C GLY A 71 -39.73 -39.12 -47.99
N GLY A 72 -39.73 -40.24 -47.27
CA GLY A 72 -39.93 -41.57 -47.85
C GLY A 72 -41.31 -41.72 -48.51
N ARG A 73 -42.37 -41.22 -47.88
CA ARG A 73 -43.70 -41.18 -48.50
C ARG A 73 -43.74 -40.31 -49.76
N ALA A 74 -43.08 -39.16 -49.75
CA ALA A 74 -43.00 -38.25 -50.89
C ALA A 74 -42.21 -38.84 -52.09
N ILE A 75 -41.18 -39.65 -51.80
CA ILE A 75 -40.46 -40.41 -52.83
C ILE A 75 -41.37 -41.49 -53.43
N LEU A 76 -42.09 -42.23 -52.59
CA LEU A 76 -43.02 -43.27 -53.05
C LEU A 76 -44.18 -42.72 -53.89
N SER A 77 -44.64 -41.49 -53.62
CA SER A 77 -45.66 -40.79 -54.43
C SER A 77 -45.11 -40.10 -55.69
N GLY A 78 -43.79 -40.15 -55.93
CA GLY A 78 -43.14 -39.53 -57.10
C GLY A 78 -43.06 -37.99 -57.06
N THR A 79 -43.35 -37.36 -55.91
CA THR A 79 -43.36 -35.89 -55.75
C THR A 79 -41.99 -35.34 -55.35
N MET A 80 -41.04 -36.20 -54.94
CA MET A 80 -39.67 -35.86 -54.59
C MET A 80 -38.70 -36.91 -55.12
N THR A 81 -37.49 -36.49 -55.49
CA THR A 81 -36.39 -37.41 -55.80
C THR A 81 -35.59 -37.75 -54.53
N LEU A 82 -34.78 -38.82 -54.60
CA LEU A 82 -33.85 -39.16 -53.52
C LEU A 82 -32.82 -38.04 -53.27
N GLY A 83 -32.38 -37.36 -54.34
CA GLY A 83 -31.47 -36.22 -54.24
C GLY A 83 -32.09 -35.05 -53.47
N ASP A 84 -33.37 -34.76 -53.70
CA ASP A 84 -34.10 -33.70 -52.99
C ASP A 84 -34.19 -33.98 -51.48
N LEU A 85 -34.36 -35.25 -51.08
CA LEU A 85 -34.39 -35.63 -49.66
C LEU A 85 -33.05 -35.41 -48.98
N PHE A 86 -31.94 -35.82 -49.62
CA PHE A 86 -30.60 -35.56 -49.09
C PHE A 86 -30.32 -34.06 -48.98
N MET A 87 -30.69 -33.29 -50.01
CA MET A 87 -30.54 -31.83 -50.02
C MET A 87 -31.36 -31.17 -48.89
N TYR A 88 -32.60 -31.62 -48.67
CA TYR A 88 -33.45 -31.11 -47.60
C TYR A 88 -32.86 -31.41 -46.21
N ILE A 89 -32.44 -32.65 -45.95
CA ILE A 89 -31.81 -33.04 -44.68
C ILE A 89 -30.53 -32.21 -44.45
N PHE A 90 -29.72 -32.02 -45.48
CA PHE A 90 -28.51 -31.21 -45.40
C PHE A 90 -28.81 -29.75 -45.05
N PHE A 91 -29.77 -29.12 -45.71
CA PHE A 91 -30.15 -27.73 -45.42
C PHE A 91 -30.79 -27.55 -44.05
N VAL A 92 -31.62 -28.50 -43.59
CA VAL A 92 -32.18 -28.49 -42.23
C VAL A 92 -31.07 -28.60 -41.19
N GLY A 93 -30.09 -29.48 -41.40
CA GLY A 93 -28.92 -29.59 -40.54
C GLY A 93 -28.10 -28.29 -40.49
N LEU A 94 -27.89 -27.66 -41.65
CA LEU A 94 -27.21 -26.36 -41.76
C LEU A 94 -27.95 -25.25 -41.00
N LEU A 95 -29.29 -25.27 -41.00
CA LEU A 95 -30.14 -24.31 -40.28
C LEU A 95 -30.18 -24.56 -38.77
N ALA A 96 -30.17 -25.81 -38.33
CA ALA A 96 -30.27 -26.18 -36.92
C ALA A 96 -29.01 -25.81 -36.13
N MET A 97 -27.82 -25.92 -36.73
CA MET A 97 -26.54 -25.69 -36.06
C MET A 97 -26.40 -24.26 -35.49
N PRO A 98 -26.66 -23.17 -36.25
CA PRO A 98 -26.64 -21.80 -35.72
C PRO A 98 -27.66 -21.55 -34.61
N VAL A 99 -28.85 -22.16 -34.68
CA VAL A 99 -29.91 -21.98 -33.67
C VAL A 99 -29.47 -22.53 -32.32
N VAL A 100 -28.80 -23.69 -32.30
CA VAL A 100 -28.22 -24.25 -31.07
C VAL A 100 -27.09 -23.37 -30.54
N GLN A 101 -26.25 -22.80 -31.41
CA GLN A 101 -25.21 -21.85 -31.00
C GLN A 101 -25.77 -20.55 -30.42
N MET A 102 -26.88 -20.04 -30.94
CA MET A 102 -27.53 -18.85 -30.37
C MET A 102 -27.99 -19.06 -28.92
N ALA A 103 -28.45 -20.26 -28.57
CA ALA A 103 -28.86 -20.57 -27.21
C ALA A 103 -27.68 -20.56 -26.22
N SER A 104 -26.48 -20.97 -26.64
CA SER A 104 -25.29 -20.97 -25.77
C SER A 104 -24.65 -19.59 -25.62
N ILE A 105 -24.87 -18.67 -26.57
CA ILE A 105 -24.38 -17.29 -26.52
C ILE A 105 -25.07 -16.47 -25.41
N GLY A 106 -26.30 -16.81 -25.01
CA GLY A 106 -27.06 -16.06 -24.00
C GLY A 106 -26.32 -15.86 -22.66
N THR A 107 -25.64 -16.90 -22.18
CA THR A 107 -24.81 -16.82 -20.96
C THR A 107 -23.63 -15.88 -21.15
N GLN A 108 -22.94 -15.97 -22.30
CA GLN A 108 -21.79 -15.10 -22.61
C GLN A 108 -22.21 -13.63 -22.70
N ILE A 109 -23.38 -13.34 -23.30
CA ILE A 109 -23.92 -11.98 -23.35
C ILE A 109 -24.20 -11.46 -21.95
N THR A 110 -24.80 -12.28 -21.08
CA THR A 110 -25.12 -11.86 -19.71
C THR A 110 -23.85 -11.54 -18.92
N GLU A 111 -22.82 -12.39 -19.03
CA GLU A 111 -21.51 -12.14 -18.41
C GLU A 111 -20.83 -10.88 -18.97
N ALA A 112 -20.90 -10.68 -20.29
CA ALA A 112 -20.34 -9.50 -20.95
C ALA A 112 -21.03 -8.20 -20.49
N LEU A 113 -22.36 -8.21 -20.36
CA LEU A 113 -23.12 -7.07 -19.85
C LEU A 113 -22.78 -6.76 -18.39
N ALA A 114 -22.66 -7.77 -17.54
CA ALA A 114 -22.24 -7.58 -16.14
C ALA A 114 -20.79 -7.06 -16.03
N GLY A 115 -19.90 -7.48 -16.93
CA GLY A 115 -18.56 -6.90 -17.05
C GLY A 115 -18.58 -5.44 -17.49
N LEU A 116 -19.41 -5.13 -18.49
CA LEU A 116 -19.56 -3.77 -19.03
C LEU A 116 -20.13 -2.80 -17.99
N ASP A 117 -21.08 -3.22 -17.16
CA ASP A 117 -21.67 -2.36 -16.13
C ASP A 117 -20.63 -1.97 -15.07
N ARG A 118 -19.76 -2.90 -14.65
CA ARG A 118 -18.63 -2.58 -13.75
C ARG A 118 -17.64 -1.60 -14.39
N ILE A 119 -17.32 -1.78 -15.68
CA ILE A 119 -16.45 -0.84 -16.41
C ILE A 119 -17.10 0.54 -16.48
N ARG A 120 -18.40 0.60 -16.74
CA ARG A 120 -19.16 1.86 -16.81
C ARG A 120 -19.21 2.56 -15.46
N GLU A 121 -19.35 1.83 -14.36
CA GLU A 121 -19.33 2.37 -13.01
C GLU A 121 -18.01 3.08 -12.74
N ILE A 122 -16.87 2.39 -12.93
CA ILE A 122 -15.53 2.97 -12.73
C ILE A 122 -15.32 4.19 -13.64
N ARG A 123 -15.70 4.09 -14.91
CA ARG A 123 -15.51 5.18 -15.89
C ARG A 123 -16.42 6.40 -15.62
N ARG A 124 -17.50 6.24 -14.85
CA ARG A 124 -18.41 7.35 -14.47
C ARG A 124 -17.95 8.07 -13.20
N MET A 125 -17.01 7.51 -12.44
CA MET A 125 -16.43 8.20 -11.29
C MET A 125 -15.66 9.42 -11.77
N ALA A 126 -15.95 10.58 -11.20
CA ALA A 126 -15.20 11.80 -11.48
C ALA A 126 -13.75 11.63 -10.98
N THR A 127 -12.80 12.09 -11.77
CA THR A 127 -11.39 12.12 -11.35
C THR A 127 -11.15 13.29 -10.40
N GLU A 128 -10.14 13.19 -9.52
CA GLU A 128 -9.74 14.31 -8.65
C GLU A 128 -9.45 15.59 -9.48
N ASP A 129 -8.80 15.45 -10.64
CA ASP A 129 -8.49 16.59 -11.53
C ASP A 129 -9.76 17.27 -12.11
N GLU A 130 -10.83 16.50 -12.39
CA GLU A 130 -12.11 17.05 -12.84
C GLU A 130 -12.84 17.79 -11.71
N GLU A 131 -12.84 17.23 -10.49
CA GLU A 131 -13.44 17.87 -9.31
C GLU A 131 -12.68 19.13 -8.87
N ASP A 132 -11.39 19.20 -9.18
CA ASP A 132 -10.50 20.30 -8.82
C ASP A 132 -10.38 21.34 -9.94
N ALA A 133 -11.02 21.14 -11.10
CA ALA A 133 -10.84 22.00 -12.28
C ALA A 133 -11.14 23.49 -12.02
N GLN A 134 -12.06 23.79 -11.10
CA GLN A 134 -12.43 25.16 -10.71
C GLN A 134 -11.69 25.67 -9.46
N ARG A 135 -10.90 24.82 -8.80
CA ARG A 135 -10.15 25.18 -7.61
C ARG A 135 -8.93 26.02 -7.94
N GLU A 136 -8.48 26.74 -6.92
CA GLU A 136 -7.33 27.63 -6.99
C GLU A 136 -6.05 26.85 -7.29
N ARG A 137 -5.23 27.41 -8.18
CA ARG A 137 -3.89 26.86 -8.49
C ARG A 137 -2.92 27.30 -7.41
N LEU A 138 -1.99 26.41 -7.08
CA LEU A 138 -0.98 26.67 -6.05
C LEU A 138 0.41 26.66 -6.70
N ASP A 139 0.94 27.85 -7.02
CA ASP A 139 2.20 27.97 -7.77
C ASP A 139 3.44 27.81 -6.87
N THR A 140 3.46 28.50 -5.73
CA THR A 140 4.60 28.49 -4.80
C THR A 140 4.13 28.34 -3.36
N VAL A 141 4.77 27.41 -2.64
CA VAL A 141 4.50 27.13 -1.23
C VAL A 141 5.73 27.49 -0.41
N ALA A 142 5.56 28.34 0.60
CA ALA A 142 6.56 28.59 1.65
C ALA A 142 6.60 27.42 2.63
N GLY A 143 5.45 26.79 2.90
CA GLY A 143 5.34 25.53 3.64
C GLY A 143 4.73 25.69 5.03
N GLU A 144 4.12 26.82 5.35
CA GLU A 144 3.34 26.96 6.59
C GLU A 144 2.09 26.08 6.51
N VAL A 145 1.82 25.31 7.57
CA VAL A 145 0.61 24.47 7.67
C VAL A 145 -0.11 24.78 8.97
N VAL A 146 -1.40 25.15 8.88
CA VAL A 146 -2.23 25.50 10.04
C VAL A 146 -3.45 24.61 10.09
N PHE A 147 -3.69 24.00 11.25
CA PHE A 147 -4.94 23.33 11.58
C PHE A 147 -5.77 24.30 12.43
N ASP A 148 -6.97 24.65 11.98
CA ASP A 148 -7.96 25.44 12.73
C ASP A 148 -9.17 24.56 13.05
N ARG A 149 -9.24 24.13 14.32
CA ARG A 149 -10.38 23.40 14.92
C ARG A 149 -10.85 22.22 14.09
N VAL A 150 -9.89 21.40 13.66
CA VAL A 150 -10.11 20.29 12.75
C VAL A 150 -10.67 19.09 13.49
N SER A 151 -11.85 18.62 13.06
CA SER A 151 -12.42 17.35 13.49
C SER A 151 -12.60 16.40 12.29
N PHE A 152 -12.36 15.11 12.52
CA PHE A 152 -12.41 14.09 11.47
C PHE A 152 -12.93 12.74 11.99
N GLU A 153 -13.68 12.04 11.15
CA GLU A 153 -14.20 10.68 11.37
C GLU A 153 -14.14 9.89 10.05
N TYR A 154 -13.78 8.59 10.12
CA TYR A 154 -13.84 7.70 8.95
C TYR A 154 -15.24 7.12 8.75
N GLU A 155 -15.91 6.84 9.86
CA GLU A 155 -17.29 6.35 9.92
C GLU A 155 -18.11 7.36 10.73
N THR A 156 -19.35 7.56 10.31
CA THR A 156 -20.27 8.46 11.01
C THR A 156 -20.35 8.11 12.49
N ASP A 157 -20.27 9.12 13.35
CA ASP A 157 -20.34 9.01 14.82
C ASP A 157 -19.14 8.33 15.51
N LEU A 158 -18.03 8.12 14.80
CA LEU A 158 -16.77 7.62 15.36
C LEU A 158 -15.62 8.62 15.15
N PRO A 159 -15.56 9.72 15.94
CA PRO A 159 -14.57 10.76 15.78
C PRO A 159 -13.16 10.27 16.13
N VAL A 160 -12.22 10.48 15.21
CA VAL A 160 -10.80 10.14 15.35
C VAL A 160 -9.96 11.35 15.72
N LEU A 161 -10.28 12.53 15.17
CA LEU A 161 -9.67 13.82 15.54
C LEU A 161 -10.77 14.77 16.02
N LYS A 162 -10.48 15.53 17.07
CA LYS A 162 -11.44 16.39 17.75
C LYS A 162 -10.84 17.78 17.96
N GLU A 163 -11.37 18.77 17.25
CA GLU A 163 -11.03 20.21 17.37
C GLU A 163 -9.52 20.50 17.39
N ILE A 164 -8.74 19.74 16.60
CA ILE A 164 -7.28 19.85 16.53
C ILE A 164 -6.89 21.22 15.99
N SER A 165 -6.08 21.96 16.75
CA SER A 165 -5.57 23.27 16.35
C SER A 165 -4.08 23.40 16.64
N PHE A 166 -3.29 23.68 15.61
CA PHE A 166 -1.86 23.96 15.74
C PHE A 166 -1.33 24.66 14.48
N GLU A 167 -0.12 25.20 14.59
CA GLU A 167 0.62 25.83 13.51
C GLU A 167 1.98 25.14 13.37
N ALA A 168 2.33 24.75 12.15
CA ALA A 168 3.66 24.32 11.76
C ALA A 168 4.26 25.42 10.87
N VAL A 169 5.17 26.20 11.46
CA VAL A 169 5.88 27.29 10.79
C VAL A 169 6.69 26.74 9.61
N ALA A 170 6.76 27.50 8.52
CA ALA A 170 7.56 27.16 7.35
C ALA A 170 9.00 26.79 7.71
N GLY A 171 9.47 25.63 7.24
CA GLY A 171 10.82 25.14 7.49
C GLY A 171 11.04 24.49 8.87
N SER A 172 10.03 24.44 9.73
CA SER A 172 10.13 23.82 11.06
C SER A 172 9.83 22.31 11.02
N THR A 173 10.34 21.58 12.01
CA THR A 173 10.05 20.16 12.22
C THR A 173 9.04 19.98 13.34
N THR A 174 7.86 19.47 12.98
CA THR A 174 6.80 19.07 13.93
C THR A 174 6.79 17.55 14.11
N ALA A 175 7.10 17.08 15.31
CA ALA A 175 7.01 15.68 15.70
C ALA A 175 5.64 15.35 16.29
N LEU A 176 5.06 14.22 15.88
CA LEU A 176 3.81 13.67 16.39
C LEU A 176 4.12 12.47 17.28
N VAL A 177 3.74 12.57 18.55
CA VAL A 177 3.98 11.55 19.58
C VAL A 177 2.65 11.15 20.20
N GLY A 178 2.47 9.88 20.55
CA GLY A 178 1.22 9.42 21.18
C GLY A 178 1.04 7.91 21.09
N SER A 179 0.06 7.38 21.83
CA SER A 179 -0.29 5.96 21.81
C SER A 179 -0.76 5.48 20.42
N SER A 180 -0.72 4.17 20.18
CA SER A 180 -1.34 3.60 18.99
C SER A 180 -2.84 3.95 18.98
N GLY A 181 -3.37 4.34 17.81
CA GLY A 181 -4.77 4.79 17.68
C GLY A 181 -5.04 6.22 18.15
N SER A 182 -4.03 7.02 18.51
CA SER A 182 -4.24 8.40 18.98
C SER A 182 -4.60 9.42 17.89
N GLY A 183 -4.63 9.03 16.61
CA GLY A 183 -4.96 9.89 15.48
C GLY A 183 -3.78 10.45 14.68
N LYS A 184 -2.52 10.10 15.00
CA LYS A 184 -1.31 10.58 14.28
C LYS A 184 -1.37 10.35 12.77
N SER A 185 -1.62 9.12 12.34
CA SER A 185 -1.70 8.76 10.91
C SER A 185 -2.86 9.47 10.21
N THR A 186 -3.98 9.69 10.91
CA THR A 186 -5.12 10.47 10.40
C THR A 186 -4.73 11.94 10.21
N LEU A 187 -4.02 12.55 11.16
CA LEU A 187 -3.53 13.91 11.04
C LEU A 187 -2.59 14.03 9.83
N ILE A 188 -1.64 13.10 9.67
CA ILE A 188 -0.77 13.04 8.48
C ILE A 188 -1.57 12.85 7.19
N SER A 189 -2.63 12.04 7.21
CA SER A 189 -3.52 11.85 6.05
C SER A 189 -4.24 13.14 5.63
N LEU A 190 -4.61 13.99 6.59
CA LEU A 190 -5.15 15.33 6.31
C LEU A 190 -4.09 16.26 5.75
N VAL A 191 -2.83 16.22 6.26
CA VAL A 191 -1.71 16.96 5.66
C VAL A 191 -1.46 16.50 4.22
N MET A 192 -1.55 15.21 3.93
CA MET A 192 -1.42 14.68 2.55
C MET A 192 -2.62 14.98 1.65
N ALA A 193 -3.70 15.55 2.21
CA ALA A 193 -4.97 15.73 1.54
C ALA A 193 -5.51 14.43 0.90
N PHE A 194 -5.32 13.29 1.57
CA PHE A 194 -6.01 12.03 1.24
C PHE A 194 -7.40 11.96 1.88
N ASN A 195 -7.59 12.72 2.95
CA ASN A 195 -8.86 12.90 3.61
C ASN A 195 -9.17 14.40 3.74
N ARG A 196 -10.45 14.74 3.86
CA ARG A 196 -10.91 16.10 4.17
C ARG A 196 -11.50 16.16 5.57
N PRO A 197 -11.28 17.25 6.31
CA PRO A 197 -11.87 17.41 7.64
C PRO A 197 -13.41 17.44 7.54
N LYS A 198 -14.09 16.93 8.57
CA LYS A 198 -15.56 17.03 8.72
C LYS A 198 -15.96 18.44 9.15
N SER A 199 -15.18 19.03 10.05
CA SER A 199 -15.30 20.43 10.47
C SER A 199 -13.91 21.02 10.72
N GLY A 200 -13.83 22.35 10.73
CA GLY A 200 -12.56 23.06 10.77
C GLY A 200 -11.90 23.14 9.39
N ARG A 201 -10.66 23.64 9.34
CA ARG A 201 -9.92 23.86 8.09
C ARG A 201 -8.45 23.52 8.26
N VAL A 202 -7.85 23.01 7.19
CA VAL A 202 -6.39 22.84 7.07
C VAL A 202 -5.91 23.85 6.05
N LEU A 203 -5.07 24.78 6.47
CA LEU A 203 -4.55 25.86 5.64
C LEU A 203 -3.09 25.58 5.30
N VAL A 204 -2.69 25.89 4.07
CA VAL A 204 -1.29 25.92 3.63
C VAL A 204 -0.99 27.30 3.08
N ASP A 205 -0.03 28.00 3.71
CA ASP A 205 0.27 29.41 3.44
C ASP A 205 -0.99 30.28 3.32
N ARG A 206 -1.92 30.09 4.27
CA ARG A 206 -3.25 30.74 4.35
C ARG A 206 -4.32 30.30 3.33
N HIS A 207 -3.99 29.42 2.39
CA HIS A 207 -4.96 28.85 1.45
C HIS A 207 -5.61 27.60 2.06
N ASP A 208 -6.93 27.48 1.98
CA ASP A 208 -7.64 26.29 2.45
C ASP A 208 -7.39 25.12 1.51
N LEU A 209 -6.89 23.99 2.04
CA LEU A 209 -6.63 22.79 1.25
C LEU A 209 -7.87 22.24 0.55
N ALA A 210 -9.08 22.50 1.07
CA ALA A 210 -10.31 22.12 0.39
C ALA A 210 -10.57 22.92 -0.90
N GLY A 211 -9.99 24.12 -1.01
CA GLY A 211 -10.18 25.07 -2.11
C GLY A 211 -9.06 25.08 -3.16
N VAL A 212 -7.97 24.34 -2.95
CA VAL A 212 -6.83 24.27 -3.88
C VAL A 212 -6.86 22.99 -4.72
N ARG A 213 -6.18 23.02 -5.87
CA ARG A 213 -5.96 21.84 -6.71
C ARG A 213 -4.98 20.89 -6.03
N LEU A 214 -5.41 19.65 -5.80
CA LEU A 214 -4.62 18.63 -5.11
C LEU A 214 -3.34 18.28 -5.87
N ARG A 215 -3.37 18.29 -7.21
CA ARG A 215 -2.17 18.05 -8.03
C ARG A 215 -1.06 19.06 -7.76
N ASP A 216 -1.41 20.33 -7.66
CA ASP A 216 -0.45 21.42 -7.43
C ASP A 216 0.11 21.34 -6.00
N TYR A 217 -0.75 21.05 -5.02
CA TYR A 217 -0.34 20.86 -3.64
C TYR A 217 0.55 19.62 -3.45
N ARG A 218 0.15 18.45 -3.98
CA ARG A 218 0.92 17.20 -3.84
C ARG A 218 2.25 17.24 -4.57
N ALA A 219 2.42 18.11 -5.58
CA ALA A 219 3.73 18.38 -6.17
C ALA A 219 4.73 19.03 -5.21
N GLN A 220 4.24 19.68 -4.14
CA GLN A 220 5.05 20.28 -3.08
C GLN A 220 5.30 19.33 -1.90
N LEU A 221 4.77 18.10 -1.95
CA LEU A 221 4.88 17.09 -0.89
C LEU A 221 5.96 16.05 -1.18
N GLY A 222 6.73 15.71 -0.15
CA GLY A 222 7.58 14.53 -0.13
C GLY A 222 7.10 13.59 0.96
N VAL A 223 7.04 12.30 0.65
CA VAL A 223 6.58 11.29 1.61
C VAL A 223 7.58 10.16 1.68
N VAL A 224 7.99 9.83 2.90
CA VAL A 224 8.79 8.64 3.21
C VAL A 224 7.99 7.86 4.26
N LEU A 225 7.45 6.72 3.83
CA LEU A 225 6.61 5.88 4.69
C LEU A 225 7.46 4.86 5.45
N GLN A 226 6.84 4.15 6.38
CA GLN A 226 7.44 3.02 7.09
C GLN A 226 7.73 1.86 6.13
N ASP A 227 6.71 1.47 5.36
CA ASP A 227 6.80 0.42 4.34
C ASP A 227 6.82 1.03 2.95
N ASN A 228 8.03 1.33 2.47
CA ASN A 228 8.20 1.91 1.13
C ASN A 228 8.02 0.86 0.03
N PHE A 229 7.01 1.10 -0.81
CA PHE A 229 6.71 0.30 -1.98
C PHE A 229 7.66 0.61 -3.15
N MET A 230 8.10 -0.45 -3.83
CA MET A 230 8.89 -0.37 -5.06
C MET A 230 8.03 -0.86 -6.22
N PHE A 231 7.89 -0.04 -7.26
CA PHE A 231 7.20 -0.42 -8.47
C PHE A 231 8.05 -1.42 -9.27
N ASP A 232 7.39 -2.34 -9.98
CA ASP A 232 8.05 -3.19 -10.97
C ASP A 232 8.68 -2.30 -12.05
N GLY A 233 10.01 -2.35 -12.15
CA GLY A 233 10.80 -1.48 -13.02
C GLY A 233 12.25 -1.41 -12.59
N THR A 234 13.03 -0.53 -13.21
CA THR A 234 14.43 -0.31 -12.83
C THR A 234 14.56 0.50 -11.53
N VAL A 235 15.73 0.43 -10.89
CA VAL A 235 16.06 1.30 -9.75
C VAL A 235 15.98 2.78 -10.17
N ALA A 236 16.50 3.13 -11.36
CA ALA A 236 16.41 4.49 -11.88
C ALA A 236 14.96 4.97 -12.03
N GLU A 237 14.07 4.16 -12.60
CA GLU A 237 12.64 4.49 -12.72
C GLU A 237 11.98 4.71 -11.36
N ASN A 238 12.32 3.86 -10.38
CA ASN A 238 11.81 4.01 -9.02
C ASN A 238 12.28 5.30 -8.33
N ILE A 239 13.51 5.75 -8.57
CA ILE A 239 14.03 7.03 -8.05
C ILE A 239 13.39 8.21 -8.80
N ARG A 240 13.27 8.12 -10.13
CA ARG A 240 12.63 9.14 -11.00
C ARG A 240 11.13 9.25 -10.85
N PHE A 241 10.49 8.40 -10.05
CA PHE A 241 9.03 8.32 -9.97
C PHE A 241 8.36 9.69 -9.75
N ALA A 242 8.91 10.53 -8.87
CA ALA A 242 8.39 11.87 -8.60
C ALA A 242 8.70 12.90 -9.71
N ARG A 243 9.74 12.67 -10.50
CA ARG A 243 10.16 13.55 -11.60
C ARG A 243 10.64 12.72 -12.80
N PRO A 244 9.72 12.20 -13.63
CA PRO A 244 10.04 11.22 -14.68
C PRO A 244 11.07 11.71 -15.71
N HIS A 245 11.15 13.03 -15.92
CA HIS A 245 12.07 13.68 -16.86
C HIS A 245 13.46 13.97 -16.27
N ALA A 246 13.73 13.61 -15.01
CA ALA A 246 15.03 13.84 -14.39
C ALA A 246 16.16 13.14 -15.16
N THR A 247 17.29 13.80 -15.33
CA THR A 247 18.45 13.21 -16.03
C THR A 247 19.08 12.08 -15.21
N MET A 248 19.97 11.30 -15.82
CA MET A 248 20.70 10.25 -15.08
C MET A 248 21.67 10.83 -14.07
N GLU A 249 22.24 11.99 -14.36
CA GLU A 249 23.14 12.70 -13.45
C GLU A 249 22.40 13.13 -12.18
N GLU A 250 21.18 13.65 -12.32
CA GLU A 250 20.34 14.02 -11.18
C GLU A 250 19.98 12.79 -10.33
N VAL A 251 19.62 11.67 -10.96
CA VAL A 251 19.36 10.39 -10.27
C VAL A 251 20.59 9.93 -9.50
N GLN A 252 21.78 9.97 -10.11
CA GLN A 252 23.03 9.60 -9.46
C GLN A 252 23.39 10.55 -8.31
N ASN A 253 23.09 11.85 -8.46
CA ASN A 253 23.34 12.83 -7.41
C ASN A 253 22.47 12.58 -6.17
N VAL A 254 21.15 12.42 -6.35
CA VAL A 254 20.26 12.11 -5.21
C VAL A 254 20.55 10.73 -4.62
N SER A 255 21.00 9.79 -5.44
CA SER A 255 21.43 8.46 -4.97
C SER A 255 22.64 8.55 -4.05
N ARG A 256 23.64 9.39 -4.36
CA ARG A 256 24.78 9.64 -3.48
C ARG A 256 24.37 10.28 -2.16
N ILE A 257 23.46 11.26 -2.20
CA ILE A 257 22.96 11.93 -0.98
C ILE A 257 22.20 10.94 -0.07
N ALA A 258 21.43 10.03 -0.66
CA ALA A 258 20.71 8.99 0.04
C ALA A 258 21.53 7.70 0.27
N HIS A 259 22.83 7.71 -0.06
CA HIS A 259 23.75 6.55 0.02
C HIS A 259 23.26 5.31 -0.74
N CYS A 260 22.49 5.44 -1.82
CA CYS A 260 22.01 4.29 -2.61
C CYS A 260 23.09 3.70 -3.52
N ASP A 261 24.05 4.50 -3.95
CA ASP A 261 25.21 4.09 -4.75
C ASP A 261 25.98 2.92 -4.12
N GLU A 262 26.11 2.92 -2.79
CA GLU A 262 26.79 1.88 -1.99
C GLU A 262 26.31 0.44 -2.30
N PHE A 263 25.04 0.26 -2.66
CA PHE A 263 24.50 -1.05 -3.07
C PHE A 263 24.14 -1.13 -4.55
N ILE A 264 23.71 -0.02 -5.16
CA ILE A 264 23.34 -0.01 -6.59
C ILE A 264 24.55 -0.36 -7.45
N GLU A 265 25.74 0.15 -7.12
CA GLU A 265 26.95 -0.11 -7.90
C GLU A 265 27.42 -1.57 -7.83
N LYS A 266 27.00 -2.31 -6.80
CA LYS A 266 27.27 -3.75 -6.63
C LYS A 266 26.37 -4.61 -7.52
N PHE A 267 25.28 -4.06 -8.07
CA PHE A 267 24.39 -4.83 -8.97
C PHE A 267 24.98 -4.94 -10.38
N PRO A 268 24.81 -6.10 -11.06
CA PRO A 268 25.34 -6.30 -12.43
C PRO A 268 24.87 -5.26 -13.44
N LYS A 269 23.62 -4.78 -13.30
CA LYS A 269 23.01 -3.77 -14.18
C LYS A 269 22.95 -2.38 -13.54
N LYS A 270 23.56 -2.20 -12.37
CA LYS A 270 23.56 -0.94 -11.62
C LYS A 270 22.16 -0.33 -11.53
N TYR A 271 21.96 0.88 -12.03
CA TYR A 271 20.69 1.61 -12.02
C TYR A 271 19.60 0.98 -12.90
N ASP A 272 19.97 0.20 -13.91
CA ASP A 272 19.05 -0.52 -14.80
C ASP A 272 18.64 -1.90 -14.22
N THR A 273 19.00 -2.16 -12.97
CA THR A 273 18.58 -3.36 -12.25
C THR A 273 17.08 -3.33 -12.00
N ILE A 274 16.38 -4.39 -12.37
CA ILE A 274 14.94 -4.52 -12.14
C ILE A 274 14.68 -4.86 -10.67
N VAL A 275 13.81 -4.09 -10.03
CA VAL A 275 13.31 -4.28 -8.66
C VAL A 275 11.79 -4.44 -8.68
N GLY A 276 11.21 -4.87 -7.55
CA GLY A 276 9.77 -5.13 -7.42
C GLY A 276 9.47 -6.60 -7.15
N GLU A 277 8.25 -7.06 -7.48
CA GLU A 277 7.82 -8.45 -7.26
C GLU A 277 8.57 -9.43 -8.16
N ARG A 278 8.86 -9.01 -9.40
CA ARG A 278 9.56 -9.82 -10.43
C ARG A 278 11.07 -9.56 -10.49
N GLY A 279 11.57 -8.57 -9.75
CA GLY A 279 12.96 -8.13 -9.75
C GLY A 279 13.76 -8.61 -8.53
N ILE A 280 14.91 -7.97 -8.32
CA ILE A 280 15.69 -8.15 -7.10
C ILE A 280 14.90 -7.57 -5.91
N LYS A 281 14.80 -8.34 -4.84
CA LYS A 281 14.25 -7.87 -3.57
C LYS A 281 15.30 -7.07 -2.81
N LEU A 282 15.11 -5.76 -2.76
CA LEU A 282 15.90 -4.87 -1.92
C LEU A 282 15.64 -5.16 -0.43
N SER A 283 16.65 -4.99 0.42
CA SER A 283 16.48 -5.03 1.89
C SER A 283 15.60 -3.88 2.38
N GLY A 284 15.12 -3.93 3.63
CA GLY A 284 14.34 -2.83 4.23
C GLY A 284 15.07 -1.48 4.16
N GLY A 285 16.34 -1.44 4.60
CA GLY A 285 17.17 -0.24 4.53
C GLY A 285 17.48 0.24 3.11
N GLN A 286 17.65 -0.67 2.15
CA GLN A 286 17.82 -0.30 0.74
C GLN A 286 16.55 0.33 0.17
N ARG A 287 15.37 -0.23 0.44
CA ARG A 287 14.08 0.36 0.02
C ARG A 287 13.88 1.74 0.65
N GLN A 288 14.24 1.91 1.91
CA GLN A 288 14.17 3.19 2.60
C GLN A 288 15.06 4.24 1.94
N ARG A 289 16.32 3.91 1.66
CA ARG A 289 17.26 4.81 0.98
C ARG A 289 16.75 5.20 -0.42
N VAL A 290 16.18 4.28 -1.18
CA VAL A 290 15.56 4.59 -2.48
C VAL A 290 14.37 5.55 -2.34
N ALA A 291 13.52 5.36 -1.32
CA ALA A 291 12.42 6.29 -1.05
C ALA A 291 12.91 7.69 -0.64
N ILE A 292 13.99 7.78 0.14
CA ILE A 292 14.65 9.04 0.47
C ILE A 292 15.20 9.69 -0.79
N ALA A 293 15.89 8.95 -1.67
CA ALA A 293 16.37 9.48 -2.95
C ALA A 293 15.22 10.02 -3.83
N ARG A 294 14.10 9.29 -3.89
CA ARG A 294 12.87 9.72 -4.58
C ARG A 294 12.33 11.02 -4.00
N ALA A 295 12.27 11.13 -2.67
CA ALA A 295 11.80 12.34 -1.98
C ALA A 295 12.77 13.52 -2.16
N ILE A 296 14.08 13.30 -2.19
CA ILE A 296 15.07 14.35 -2.47
C ILE A 296 14.89 14.86 -3.90
N LEU A 297 14.71 13.96 -4.87
CA LEU A 297 14.54 14.32 -6.28
C LEU A 297 13.27 15.13 -6.54
N ALA A 298 12.21 14.87 -5.76
CA ALA A 298 10.96 15.61 -5.81
C ALA A 298 11.11 17.09 -5.40
N ASP A 299 12.15 17.41 -4.62
CA ASP A 299 12.41 18.73 -4.04
C ASP A 299 11.18 19.40 -3.38
N PRO A 300 10.56 18.74 -2.38
CA PRO A 300 9.31 19.19 -1.79
C PRO A 300 9.51 20.38 -0.84
N ARG A 301 8.42 21.11 -0.55
CA ARG A 301 8.38 22.15 0.50
C ARG A 301 7.89 21.61 1.84
N ILE A 302 7.03 20.61 1.80
CA ILE A 302 6.50 19.92 2.99
C ILE A 302 6.88 18.44 2.90
N LEU A 303 7.46 17.92 3.98
CA LEU A 303 7.97 16.56 4.07
C LEU A 303 7.21 15.79 5.15
N ILE A 304 6.82 14.56 4.84
CA ILE A 304 6.17 13.64 5.76
C ILE A 304 7.08 12.42 5.95
N LEU A 305 7.46 12.16 7.20
CA LEU A 305 8.30 11.05 7.61
C LEU A 305 7.52 10.17 8.58
N ASP A 306 7.05 9.01 8.12
CA ASP A 306 6.34 8.04 8.94
C ASP A 306 7.28 6.89 9.30
N GLU A 307 7.69 6.80 10.57
CA GLU A 307 8.55 5.75 11.12
C GLU A 307 9.77 5.35 10.26
N ALA A 308 10.45 6.32 9.64
CA ALA A 308 11.48 6.06 8.62
C ALA A 308 12.72 5.24 9.07
N THR A 309 12.80 4.82 10.34
CA THR A 309 13.94 4.11 10.93
C THR A 309 13.60 2.92 11.82
N SER A 310 12.34 2.45 11.88
CA SER A 310 11.89 1.50 12.92
C SER A 310 12.28 0.02 12.73
N SER A 311 13.00 -0.34 11.65
CA SER A 311 13.30 -1.74 11.31
C SER A 311 14.69 -2.01 10.72
N LEU A 312 15.66 -1.12 11.00
CA LEU A 312 16.95 -1.10 10.30
C LEU A 312 18.09 -1.71 11.10
N ASP A 313 19.04 -2.33 10.40
CA ASP A 313 20.38 -2.63 10.92
C ASP A 313 21.16 -1.34 11.22
N SER A 314 22.06 -1.39 12.20
CA SER A 314 22.76 -0.21 12.73
C SER A 314 23.64 0.52 11.70
N GLU A 315 24.15 -0.18 10.68
CA GLU A 315 24.94 0.43 9.60
C GLU A 315 24.05 1.20 8.63
N SER A 316 22.94 0.59 8.18
CA SER A 316 21.93 1.27 7.35
C SER A 316 21.28 2.45 8.06
N GLU A 317 21.10 2.38 9.39
CA GLU A 317 20.49 3.45 10.18
C GLU A 317 21.28 4.76 10.10
N ALA A 318 22.62 4.71 10.18
CA ALA A 318 23.45 5.92 10.10
C ALA A 318 23.35 6.61 8.73
N MET A 319 23.40 5.84 7.64
CA MET A 319 23.25 6.36 6.27
C MET A 319 21.86 6.95 6.03
N ILE A 320 20.82 6.30 6.55
CA ILE A 320 19.44 6.78 6.45
C ILE A 320 19.23 8.06 7.24
N GLN A 321 19.77 8.15 8.46
CA GLN A 321 19.72 9.37 9.27
C GLN A 321 20.46 10.55 8.60
N ASP A 322 21.56 10.28 7.91
CA ASP A 322 22.27 11.29 7.11
C ASP A 322 21.44 11.79 5.92
N GLY A 323 20.87 10.87 5.15
CA GLY A 323 19.94 11.20 4.06
C GLY A 323 18.72 11.98 4.53
N LEU A 324 18.12 11.60 5.66
CA LEU A 324 16.99 12.31 6.28
C LEU A 324 17.39 13.70 6.80
N ARG A 325 18.59 13.87 7.39
CA ARG A 325 19.10 15.19 7.79
C ARG A 325 19.20 16.13 6.59
N MET A 326 19.75 15.65 5.48
CA MET A 326 19.83 16.44 4.24
C MET A 326 18.45 16.72 3.66
N LEU A 327 17.55 15.74 3.66
CA LEU A 327 16.19 15.88 3.14
C LEU A 327 15.36 16.89 3.95
N ARG A 328 15.56 17.03 5.27
CA ARG A 328 14.78 17.97 6.10
C ARG A 328 15.17 19.44 5.95
N ARG A 329 16.38 19.72 5.47
CA ARG A 329 16.95 21.08 5.51
C ARG A 329 16.10 22.07 4.70
N GLY A 330 15.56 23.09 5.36
CA GLY A 330 14.80 24.17 4.72
C GLY A 330 13.38 23.76 4.28
N ARG A 331 12.82 22.69 4.84
CA ARG A 331 11.51 22.15 4.50
C ARG A 331 10.69 21.92 5.75
N THR A 332 9.40 22.25 5.70
CA THR A 332 8.47 21.96 6.80
C THR A 332 8.32 20.46 6.91
N THR A 333 8.65 19.89 8.06
CA THR A 333 8.71 18.43 8.21
C THR A 333 7.73 17.97 9.28
N PHE A 334 6.86 17.04 8.94
CA PHE A 334 6.05 16.28 9.87
C PHE A 334 6.66 14.89 10.09
N VAL A 335 6.90 14.52 11.34
CA VAL A 335 7.46 13.22 11.69
C VAL A 335 6.57 12.47 12.66
N ILE A 336 6.14 11.26 12.32
CA ILE A 336 5.61 10.31 13.30
C ILE A 336 6.80 9.60 13.93
N ALA A 337 7.13 9.97 15.16
CA ALA A 337 8.39 9.58 15.77
C ALA A 337 8.23 8.47 16.80
N HIS A 338 9.00 7.38 16.60
CA HIS A 338 9.15 6.28 17.55
C HIS A 338 10.59 6.19 18.12
N ARG A 339 11.50 7.04 17.62
CA ARG A 339 12.91 7.13 18.01
C ARG A 339 13.18 8.46 18.72
N LEU A 340 13.88 8.38 19.85
CA LEU A 340 14.11 9.53 20.70
C LEU A 340 14.92 10.65 20.04
N SER A 341 15.95 10.30 19.26
CA SER A 341 16.80 11.26 18.54
C SER A 341 16.03 12.15 17.57
N THR A 342 14.96 11.62 16.97
CA THR A 342 14.12 12.38 16.02
C THR A 342 13.12 13.27 16.74
N ILE A 343 12.65 12.86 17.92
CA ILE A 343 11.79 13.67 18.80
C ILE A 343 12.58 14.85 19.38
N GLN A 344 13.81 14.60 19.86
CA GLN A 344 14.65 15.60 20.50
C GLN A 344 15.06 16.75 19.58
N SER A 345 15.18 16.48 18.28
CA SER A 345 15.59 17.48 17.29
C SER A 345 14.42 18.23 16.64
N ALA A 346 13.19 18.01 17.10
CA ALA A 346 12.01 18.69 16.57
C ALA A 346 11.85 20.08 17.19
N ASP A 347 11.52 21.07 16.38
CA ASP A 347 11.21 22.44 16.82
C ASP A 347 9.89 22.48 17.61
N GLN A 348 8.99 21.55 17.31
CA GLN A 348 7.72 21.40 17.99
C GLN A 348 7.34 19.93 18.13
N ILE A 349 6.85 19.53 19.30
CA ILE A 349 6.30 18.21 19.57
C ILE A 349 4.81 18.37 19.89
N LEU A 350 3.97 17.60 19.22
CA LEU A 350 2.54 17.48 19.49
C LEU A 350 2.28 16.10 20.08
N VAL A 351 1.79 16.07 21.32
CA VAL A 351 1.38 14.83 21.98
C VAL A 351 -0.10 14.62 21.75
N LEU A 352 -0.43 13.60 20.97
CA LEU A 352 -1.79 13.22 20.64
C LEU A 352 -2.27 12.08 21.54
N GLU A 353 -3.46 12.24 22.12
CA GLU A 353 -4.15 11.21 22.88
C GLU A 353 -5.67 11.30 22.64
N ALA A 354 -6.30 10.14 22.37
CA ALA A 354 -7.75 10.04 22.13
C ALA A 354 -8.33 11.05 21.10
N GLY A 355 -7.53 11.44 20.11
CA GLY A 355 -7.92 12.36 19.05
C GLY A 355 -7.73 13.84 19.34
N GLU A 356 -7.06 14.20 20.44
CA GLU A 356 -6.82 15.57 20.88
C GLU A 356 -5.33 15.83 21.10
N ILE A 357 -4.89 17.09 20.99
CA ILE A 357 -3.54 17.52 21.38
C ILE A 357 -3.56 17.80 22.88
N VAL A 358 -2.95 16.91 23.67
CA VAL A 358 -2.91 17.04 25.13
C VAL A 358 -1.73 17.87 25.61
N GLU A 359 -0.61 17.85 24.87
CA GLU A 359 0.59 18.64 25.18
C GLU A 359 1.26 19.13 23.90
N ARG A 360 1.87 20.33 23.97
CA ARG A 360 2.61 20.96 22.88
C ARG A 360 3.81 21.72 23.45
N GLY A 361 4.97 21.57 22.83
CA GLY A 361 6.18 22.30 23.22
C GLY A 361 7.45 21.67 22.62
N THR A 362 8.60 22.13 23.09
CA THR A 362 9.90 21.52 22.78
C THR A 362 10.17 20.32 23.69
N HIS A 363 11.22 19.55 23.36
CA HIS A 363 11.64 18.39 24.16
C HIS A 363 11.87 18.74 25.64
N ASP A 364 12.63 19.81 25.88
CA ASP A 364 13.04 20.20 27.23
C ASP A 364 11.86 20.75 28.05
N GLU A 365 10.97 21.52 27.42
CA GLU A 365 9.74 22.04 28.05
C GLU A 365 8.83 20.88 28.47
N LEU A 366 8.57 19.94 27.58
CA LEU A 366 7.67 18.81 27.84
C LEU A 366 8.23 17.83 28.89
N LEU A 367 9.56 17.65 28.96
CA LEU A 367 10.18 16.87 30.03
C LEU A 367 10.04 17.56 31.40
N ALA A 368 10.16 18.88 31.45
CA ALA A 368 10.01 19.66 32.68
C ALA A 368 8.58 19.61 33.23
N HIS A 369 7.56 19.56 32.36
CA HIS A 369 6.15 19.53 32.74
C HIS A 369 5.68 18.22 33.41
N ASN A 370 6.52 17.17 33.41
CA ASN A 370 6.24 15.89 34.08
C ASN A 370 4.90 15.25 33.66
N GLY A 371 4.46 15.53 32.43
CA GLY A 371 3.16 15.13 31.89
C GLY A 371 3.18 13.84 31.07
N ARG A 372 2.22 13.72 30.15
CA ARG A 372 2.05 12.57 29.25
C ARG A 372 3.26 12.33 28.37
N TYR A 373 3.88 13.39 27.84
CA TYR A 373 5.11 13.27 27.08
C TYR A 373 6.19 12.53 27.86
N ARG A 374 6.41 12.90 29.12
CA ARG A 374 7.44 12.27 29.97
C ARG A 374 7.11 10.81 30.28
N GLN A 375 5.84 10.47 30.48
CA GLN A 375 5.44 9.06 30.65
C GLN A 375 5.78 8.21 29.41
N LEU A 376 5.53 8.76 28.22
CA LEU A 376 5.87 8.09 26.96
C LEU A 376 7.39 7.99 26.78
N TYR A 377 8.11 9.07 27.11
CA TYR A 377 9.57 9.11 27.13
C TYR A 377 10.17 8.06 28.06
N ASP A 378 9.74 7.99 29.32
CA ASP A 378 10.24 7.04 30.31
C ASP A 378 9.95 5.60 29.89
N LYS A 379 8.79 5.35 29.28
CA LYS A 379 8.42 4.03 28.76
C LYS A 379 9.31 3.63 27.58
N GLN A 380 9.56 4.53 26.63
CA GLN A 380 10.46 4.27 25.50
C GLN A 380 11.91 4.08 25.97
N TYR A 381 12.39 4.91 26.91
CA TYR A 381 13.73 4.80 27.48
C TYR A 381 13.96 3.49 28.23
N ARG A 382 12.93 3.00 28.96
CA ARG A 382 12.97 1.67 29.59
C ARG A 382 12.99 0.55 28.55
N LEU A 383 12.18 0.64 27.50
CA LEU A 383 12.17 -0.34 26.40
C LEU A 383 13.49 -0.42 25.63
N GLU A 384 14.19 0.71 25.42
CA GLU A 384 15.51 0.71 24.78
C GLU A 384 16.59 0.04 25.67
N ARG A 385 16.43 0.05 27.00
CA ARG A 385 17.29 -0.68 27.95
C ARG A 385 16.86 -2.14 28.14
N ASP A 386 15.58 -2.45 28.04
CA ASP A 386 15.00 -3.79 28.20
C ASP A 386 15.15 -4.66 26.93
N ARG A 387 16.28 -4.56 26.21
CA ARG A 387 16.61 -5.53 25.15
C ARG A 387 16.92 -6.89 25.81
N PHE A 388 15.86 -7.67 26.01
CA PHE A 388 15.85 -9.07 26.45
C PHE A 388 16.59 -9.35 27.77
N ILE A 389 16.01 -8.92 28.88
CA ILE A 389 16.26 -9.60 30.16
C ILE A 389 15.20 -10.71 30.27
N ASN A 390 15.63 -11.97 30.14
CA ASN A 390 14.77 -13.09 30.49
C ASN A 390 14.42 -12.99 31.98
N PRO A 391 13.16 -13.23 32.40
CA PRO A 391 12.82 -13.26 33.81
C PRO A 391 13.63 -14.38 34.50
N GLY A 392 14.71 -14.03 35.21
CA GLY A 392 15.58 -14.98 35.91
C GLY A 392 17.10 -14.73 35.85
N GLU A 393 17.59 -13.77 35.08
CA GLU A 393 19.02 -13.40 35.11
C GLU A 393 19.27 -12.19 36.03
N ASP A 394 19.84 -12.44 37.21
CA ASP A 394 20.34 -11.41 38.11
C ASP A 394 21.64 -10.80 37.56
N PHE A 395 21.75 -9.47 37.65
CA PHE A 395 22.89 -8.67 37.21
C PHE A 395 24.23 -9.29 37.62
N THR A 396 25.08 -9.59 36.64
CA THR A 396 26.53 -9.67 36.92
C THR A 396 27.02 -8.22 37.04
N PRO A 397 27.56 -7.78 38.19
CA PRO A 397 28.05 -6.41 38.31
C PRO A 397 29.23 -6.21 37.35
N GLU A 398 29.24 -5.05 36.68
CA GLU A 398 30.32 -4.66 35.78
C GLU A 398 31.68 -4.82 36.48
N LEU A 399 32.62 -5.50 35.81
CA LEU A 399 33.99 -5.60 36.28
C LEU A 399 34.57 -4.18 36.43
N PRO A 400 35.28 -3.90 37.54
CA PRO A 400 35.82 -2.56 37.79
C PRO A 400 36.75 -2.13 36.66
N LYS A 401 36.56 -0.89 36.18
CA LYS A 401 37.41 -0.26 35.16
C LYS A 401 38.88 -0.37 35.57
N VAL A 402 39.67 -1.05 34.73
CA VAL A 402 41.13 -1.07 34.85
C VAL A 402 41.65 0.35 34.63
N VAL A 403 42.16 0.97 35.69
CA VAL A 403 42.86 2.26 35.61
C VAL A 403 44.22 2.00 34.96
N SER A 404 44.41 2.49 33.73
CA SER A 404 45.73 2.49 33.09
C SER A 404 46.68 3.42 33.86
N PRO A 405 47.91 2.99 34.18
CA PRO A 405 48.86 3.84 34.90
C PRO A 405 49.35 4.99 34.00
N ALA A 406 49.48 6.17 34.60
CA ALA A 406 49.96 7.40 33.94
C ALA A 406 51.42 7.26 33.44
N PRO A 407 51.81 7.97 32.37
CA PRO A 407 53.14 7.86 31.81
C PRO A 407 54.19 8.47 32.76
N ALA A 408 55.26 7.71 33.01
CA ALA A 408 56.39 8.13 33.84
C ALA A 408 57.09 9.36 33.23
N ARG A 409 57.22 10.42 34.02
CA ARG A 409 58.06 11.58 33.69
C ARG A 409 59.53 11.18 33.71
N ALA A 410 60.19 11.30 32.58
CA ALA A 410 61.64 11.34 32.49
C ALA A 410 62.16 12.73 32.91
N GLY A 411 63.18 12.77 33.77
CA GLY A 411 64.06 13.92 33.93
C GLY A 411 64.35 14.33 35.37
N GLY A 412 65.60 14.15 35.81
CA GLY A 412 66.12 14.79 37.02
C GLY A 412 67.30 14.08 37.68
N SER A 413 68.45 14.03 37.01
CA SER A 413 69.75 13.70 37.62
C SER A 413 70.24 14.92 38.42
N ALA A 414 70.62 14.71 39.69
CA ALA A 414 71.93 15.08 40.27
C ALA A 414 71.90 15.12 41.80
N LEU A 415 72.93 14.48 42.37
CA LEU A 415 73.45 14.49 43.76
C LEU A 415 72.78 13.55 44.77
#